data_AF-A0A524GI44-F1
#
_entry.id   AF-A0A524GI44-F1
#
_cell.length_a   1.000
_cell.length_b   1.000
_cell.length_c   1.000
_cell.angle_alpha   90.00
_cell.angle_beta   90.00
_cell.angle_gamma   90.00
#
_symmetry.space_group_name_H-M   'P 1'
#
loop_
_entity.id
_entity.type
_entity.pdbx_description
1 polymer ?
#
loop_
_entity_poly.entity_id
_entity_poly.type
_entity_poly.pdbx_seq_one_letter_code
_entity_poly.pdbx_strand_id
1 'polypeptide(L)' 'MTTYFDETETMSLEERATDYNGRLSQMVQVGYEKSIRVRETLDTLGLAPSDIATCEDLQKLPIITREALVERELKEPPFG' A
#
# COMPACT_ATOMS: atom_id res chain seq x y z
N MET A 1 -22.28 24.42 -15.20
CA MET A 1 -20.99 24.65 -14.52
C MET A 1 -20.74 23.40 -13.69
N THR A 2 -19.68 22.66 -13.98
CA THR A 2 -19.37 21.43 -13.23
C THR A 2 -18.79 21.85 -11.88
N THR A 3 -19.36 21.35 -10.79
CA THR A 3 -18.86 21.55 -9.43
C THR A 3 -18.05 20.34 -9.03
N TYR A 4 -16.77 20.54 -8.71
CA TYR A 4 -15.88 19.52 -8.17
C TYR A 4 -15.94 19.54 -6.64
N PHE A 5 -15.74 18.39 -5.99
CA PHE A 5 -15.74 18.29 -4.52
C PHE A 5 -14.48 18.94 -3.91
N ASP A 6 -13.32 18.71 -4.52
CA ASP A 6 -12.03 19.24 -4.08
C ASP A 6 -11.04 19.44 -5.26
N GLU A 7 -9.84 19.92 -4.95
CA GLU A 7 -8.78 20.19 -5.93
C GLU A 7 -8.18 18.91 -6.55
N THR A 8 -8.37 17.75 -5.90
CA THR A 8 -7.83 16.45 -6.34
C THR A 8 -8.57 15.89 -7.55
N GLU A 9 -9.84 16.26 -7.71
CA GLU A 9 -10.67 15.86 -8.86
C GLU A 9 -10.16 16.48 -10.17
N THR A 10 -9.45 17.61 -10.09
CA THR A 10 -8.93 18.35 -11.26
C THR A 10 -7.42 18.27 -11.44
N MET A 11 -6.69 17.56 -10.59
CA MET A 11 -5.23 17.41 -10.70
C MET A 11 -4.84 16.87 -12.08
N SER A 12 -3.73 17.42 -12.60
CA SER A 12 -3.06 16.87 -13.77
C SER A 12 -2.55 15.45 -13.49
N LEU A 13 -2.25 14.70 -14.55
CA LEU A 13 -1.72 13.35 -14.41
C LEU A 13 -0.37 13.32 -13.69
N GLU A 14 0.49 14.31 -13.93
CA GLU A 14 1.81 14.43 -13.31
C GLU A 14 1.72 14.75 -11.81
N GLU A 15 0.87 15.71 -11.45
CA GLU A 15 0.60 16.05 -10.04
C GLU A 15 0.03 14.85 -9.29
N ARG A 16 -0.94 14.14 -9.90
CA ARG A 16 -1.54 12.95 -9.29
C ARG A 16 -0.54 11.82 -9.10
N ALA A 17 0.32 11.56 -10.08
CA ALA A 17 1.36 10.54 -9.97
C ALA A 17 2.35 10.87 -8.85
N THR A 18 2.77 12.14 -8.75
CA THR A 18 3.69 12.60 -7.70
C THR A 18 3.07 12.47 -6.31
N ASP A 19 1.82 12.90 -6.13
CA ASP A 19 1.09 12.76 -4.86
C ASP A 19 0.97 11.29 -4.45
N TYR A 20 0.53 10.43 -5.37
CA TYR A 20 0.27 9.02 -5.08
C TYR A 20 1.56 8.27 -4.75
N ASN A 21 2.65 8.51 -5.48
CA ASN A 21 3.94 7.89 -5.21
C ASN A 21 4.51 8.32 -3.85
N GLY A 22 4.38 9.61 -3.50
CA GLY A 22 4.78 10.13 -2.20
C GLY A 22 3.99 9.50 -1.05
N ARG A 23 2.67 9.42 -1.18
CA ARG A 23 1.79 8.79 -0.18
C ARG A 23 2.05 7.28 -0.07
N LEU A 24 2.24 6.60 -1.20
CA LEU A 24 2.56 5.18 -1.23
C LEU A 24 3.85 4.89 -0.44
N SER A 25 4.92 5.62 -0.72
CA SER A 25 6.21 5.46 -0.03
C SER A 25 6.06 5.63 1.48
N GLN A 26 5.31 6.65 1.92
CA GLN A 26 5.03 6.88 3.34
C GLN A 26 4.20 5.73 3.96
N MET A 27 3.17 5.26 3.26
CA MET A 27 2.33 4.16 3.75
C MET A 27 3.12 2.85 3.87
N VAL A 28 4.00 2.53 2.92
CA VAL A 28 4.84 1.34 2.95
C VAL A 28 5.84 1.43 4.12
N GLN A 29 6.49 2.57 4.31
CA GLN A 29 7.40 2.78 5.44
C GLN A 29 6.69 2.59 6.78
N VAL A 30 5.57 3.28 6.99
CA VAL A 30 4.77 3.16 8.23
C VAL A 30 4.25 1.74 8.41
N GLY A 31 3.82 1.08 7.33
CA GLY A 31 3.38 -0.31 7.33
C GLY A 31 4.47 -1.26 7.80
N TYR A 32 5.69 -1.15 7.25
CA TYR A 32 6.83 -1.98 7.65
C TYR A 32 7.20 -1.78 9.13
N GLU A 33 7.17 -0.53 9.61
CA GLU A 33 7.50 -0.19 10.99
C GLU A 33 6.44 -0.67 11.99
N LYS A 34 5.15 -0.61 11.66
CA LYS A 34 4.07 -0.80 12.64
C LYS A 34 3.27 -2.10 12.46
N SER A 35 3.31 -2.71 11.28
CA SER A 35 2.57 -3.93 10.99
C SER A 35 3.51 -5.11 10.79
N ILE A 36 3.40 -6.10 11.68
CA ILE A 36 4.13 -7.37 11.56
C ILE A 36 3.85 -8.02 10.20
N ARG A 37 2.59 -8.03 9.76
CA ARG A 37 2.18 -8.63 8.48
C ARG A 37 2.85 -7.99 7.26
N VAL A 38 2.94 -6.65 7.25
CA VAL A 38 3.59 -5.92 6.15
C VAL A 38 5.09 -6.15 6.16
N ARG A 39 5.70 -6.12 7.36
CA ARG A 39 7.12 -6.42 7.54
C ARG A 39 7.49 -7.81 7.04
N GLU A 40 6.78 -8.83 7.50
CA GLU A 40 7.01 -10.22 7.08
C GLU A 40 6.82 -10.41 5.57
N THR A 41 5.83 -9.74 4.98
CA THR A 41 5.61 -9.80 3.52
C THR A 41 6.83 -9.25 2.77
N LEU A 42 7.33 -8.08 3.17
CA LEU A 42 8.50 -7.46 2.53
C LEU A 42 9.79 -8.26 2.78
N ASP A 43 10.03 -8.68 4.04
CA ASP A 43 11.21 -9.48 4.41
C ASP A 43 11.24 -10.82 3.67
N THR A 44 10.10 -11.50 3.52
CA THR A 44 10.00 -12.77 2.78
C THR A 44 10.33 -12.60 1.30
N LEU A 45 10.03 -11.43 0.73
CA LEU A 45 10.36 -11.09 -0.66
C LEU A 45 11.77 -10.50 -0.81
N GLY A 46 12.49 -10.28 0.30
CA GLY A 46 13.80 -9.64 0.30
C GLY A 46 13.75 -8.16 -0.12
N LEU A 47 12.61 -7.50 0.10
CA LEU A 47 12.38 -6.10 -0.28
C LEU A 47 12.51 -5.18 0.93
N ALA A 48 13.17 -4.04 0.75
CA ALA A 48 13.12 -2.92 1.66
C ALA A 48 11.91 -2.02 1.35
N PRO A 49 11.41 -1.21 2.30
CA PRO A 49 10.36 -0.23 2.03
C PRO A 49 10.69 0.72 0.86
N SER A 50 11.96 1.09 0.70
CA SER A 50 12.45 1.93 -0.39
C SER A 50 12.33 1.30 -1.79
N ASP A 51 12.13 -0.02 -1.87
CA ASP A 51 11.92 -0.72 -3.14
C ASP A 51 10.50 -0.54 -3.69
N ILE A 52 9.59 0.06 -2.92
CA ILE A 52 8.22 0.40 -3.31
C ILE A 52 8.04 1.92 -3.25
N ALA A 53 8.50 2.62 -4.30
CA ALA A 53 8.46 4.08 -4.37
C ALA A 53 7.36 4.61 -5.31
N THR A 54 6.95 3.78 -6.28
CA THR A 54 6.00 4.14 -7.33
C THR A 54 4.84 3.16 -7.41
N CYS A 55 3.72 3.58 -8.00
CA CYS A 55 2.58 2.70 -8.25
C CYS A 55 2.97 1.45 -9.06
N GLU A 56 3.94 1.57 -9.97
CA GLU A 56 4.47 0.46 -10.76
C GLU A 56 5.17 -0.59 -9.89
N ASP A 57 5.81 -0.18 -8.78
CA ASP A 57 6.50 -1.12 -7.88
C ASP A 57 5.54 -2.05 -7.14
N LEU A 58 4.25 -1.71 -7.06
CA LEU A 58 3.23 -2.58 -6.45
C LEU A 58 3.14 -3.96 -7.11
N GLN A 59 3.57 -4.09 -8.37
CA GLN A 59 3.64 -5.38 -9.06
C GLN A 59 4.62 -6.39 -8.42
N LYS A 60 5.54 -5.91 -7.57
CA LYS A 60 6.47 -6.75 -6.80
C LYS A 60 5.78 -7.42 -5.62
N LEU A 61 4.61 -6.92 -5.19
CA LEU A 61 3.88 -7.43 -4.05
C LEU A 61 2.87 -8.51 -4.46
N PRO A 62 2.65 -9.53 -3.60
CA PRO A 62 1.67 -10.56 -3.87
C PRO A 62 0.25 -10.00 -3.77
N ILE A 63 -0.64 -10.49 -4.63
CA ILE A 63 -2.08 -10.26 -4.49
C ILE A 63 -2.59 -11.10 -3.32
N ILE A 64 -3.18 -10.45 -2.33
CA ILE A 64 -3.81 -11.12 -1.18
C ILE A 64 -5.29 -11.34 -1.51
N THR A 65 -5.72 -12.59 -1.62
CA THR A 65 -7.13 -12.91 -1.84
C THR A 65 -7.93 -12.80 -0.55
N ARG A 66 -9.26 -12.69 -0.69
CA ARG A 66 -10.17 -12.65 0.45
C ARG A 66 -10.10 -13.94 1.27
N GLU A 67 -9.99 -15.09 0.61
CA GLU A 67 -9.89 -16.39 1.23
C GLU A 67 -8.59 -16.51 2.05
N ALA A 68 -7.46 -16.08 1.48
CA ALA A 68 -6.18 -16.07 2.17
C ALA A 68 -6.19 -15.15 3.40
N LEU A 69 -6.92 -14.03 3.33
CA LEU A 69 -7.12 -13.15 4.49
C LEU A 69 -7.92 -13.86 5.60
N VAL A 70 -9.04 -14.51 5.26
CA VAL A 70 -9.87 -15.26 6.22
C VAL A 70 -9.08 -16.40 6.86
N GLU A 71 -8.34 -17.18 6.08
CA GLU A 71 -7.50 -18.26 6.61
C GLU A 71 -6.43 -17.76 7.58
N ARG A 72 -5.85 -16.59 7.32
CA ARG A 72 -4.89 -15.95 8.22
C ARG A 72 -5.55 -15.48 9.51
N GLU A 73 -6.69 -14.82 9.43
CA GLU A 73 -7.41 -14.32 10.61
C GLU A 73 -7.97 -15.45 11.48
N LEU A 74 -8.30 -16.61 10.90
CA LEU A 74 -8.67 -17.80 11.67
C LEU A 74 -7.48 -18.37 12.47
N LYS A 75 -6.26 -18.27 11.94
CA LYS A 75 -5.03 -18.71 12.61
C LYS A 75 -4.57 -17.70 13.66
N GLU A 76 -4.67 -16.41 13.32
CA GLU A 76 -4.25 -15.28 14.15
C GLU A 76 -5.35 -14.22 14.17
N PRO A 77 -6.31 -14.33 15.11
CA PRO A 77 -7.43 -13.41 15.22
C PRO A 77 -6.96 -11.97 15.44
N PRO A 78 -7.52 -11.00 14.70
CA PRO A 78 -7.06 -9.62 14.76
C PRO A 78 -7.41 -8.88 16.06
N PHE A 79 -8.35 -9.41 16.87
CA PHE A 79 -8.87 -8.71 18.06
C PHE A 79 -8.67 -9.43 19.40
N GLY A 80 -7.88 -10.51 19.43
CA GLY A 80 -7.68 -11.30 20.65
C GLY A 80 -8.84 -12.23 20.99
#